data_AF-A0A3D1LNR1-F1
#
_entry.id   AF-A0A3D1LNR1-F1
#
_cell.length_a   1.000
_cell.length_b   1.000
_cell.length_c   1.000
_cell.angle_alpha   90.00
_cell.angle_beta   90.00
_cell.angle_gamma   90.00
#
_symmetry.space_group_name_H-M   'P 1'
#
loop_
_entity.id
_entity.type
_entity.pdbx_description
1 polymer ?
#
loop_
_entity_poly.entity_id
_entity_poly.type
_entity_poly.pdbx_seq_one_letter_code
_entity_poly.pdbx_strand_id
1 'polypeptide(L)'
;MEPVKILVISLVSSKKYKAHAVYDGERLVIASMSPIVGMFNSWRDGLIKEVEECKSKGWIVIVEERTDFVASHATQYLLEDMNDENRSNYFDALDWYFALQDMENLIIHQDYQQYQIRTGGEGQKVEKKQDDKGRSIYSVDWKSFHGGFRCVLLCVVAAMYEPISERFLNAMWGNTAVEEEDSDPRRRLNEVFQDRSSQHEITLMNSRGQI
;
A
#
# COMPACT_ATOMS: atom_id res chain seq x y z
N MET A 1 14.44 5.76 6.73
CA MET A 1 13.39 5.48 5.74
C MET A 1 12.21 6.38 6.08
N GLU A 2 11.52 6.97 5.11
CA GLU A 2 10.33 7.78 5.44
C GLU A 2 9.19 6.86 5.92
N PRO A 3 8.38 7.29 6.89
CA PRO A 3 7.28 6.48 7.39
C PRO A 3 6.23 6.27 6.30
N VAL A 4 5.89 5.01 6.07
CA VAL A 4 4.91 4.57 5.08
C VAL A 4 3.52 4.65 5.68
N LYS A 5 2.58 5.26 4.96
CA LYS A 5 1.17 5.34 5.35
C LYS A 5 0.40 4.20 4.72
N ILE A 6 -0.48 3.61 5.50
CA ILE A 6 -1.21 2.39 5.17
C ILE A 6 -2.71 2.67 5.32
N LEU A 7 -3.49 2.30 4.31
CA LEU A 7 -4.95 2.18 4.38
C LEU A 7 -5.30 0.70 4.17
N VAL A 8 -6.07 0.13 5.08
CA VAL A 8 -6.59 -1.23 4.95
C VAL A 8 -8.10 -1.24 5.05
N ILE A 9 -8.73 -2.09 4.26
CA ILE A 9 -10.19 -2.21 4.20
C ILE A 9 -10.54 -3.70 4.22
N SER A 10 -11.38 -4.12 5.16
CA SER A 10 -11.92 -5.50 5.22
C SER A 10 -13.42 -5.48 4.94
N LEU A 11 -13.83 -6.04 3.80
CA LEU A 11 -15.22 -6.16 3.35
C LEU A 11 -15.80 -7.58 3.46
N VAL A 12 -14.95 -8.59 3.72
CA VAL A 12 -15.34 -10.02 3.74
C VAL A 12 -16.24 -10.38 4.92
N SER A 13 -16.02 -9.79 6.09
CA SER A 13 -16.79 -10.14 7.29
C SER A 13 -18.12 -9.40 7.41
N SER A 14 -19.02 -9.89 8.29
CA SER A 14 -20.33 -9.27 8.54
C SER A 14 -20.24 -7.81 8.97
N LYS A 15 -19.23 -7.45 9.77
CA LYS A 15 -18.92 -6.07 10.15
C LYS A 15 -17.74 -5.57 9.32
N LYS A 16 -18.01 -4.69 8.36
CA LYS A 16 -17.00 -4.09 7.48
C LYS A 16 -16.26 -2.98 8.22
N TYR A 17 -14.96 -2.88 8.00
CA TYR A 17 -14.10 -1.90 8.67
C TYR A 17 -13.04 -1.39 7.71
N LYS A 18 -12.55 -0.18 8.02
CA LYS A 18 -11.30 0.35 7.48
C LYS A 18 -10.41 0.82 8.63
N ALA A 19 -9.11 0.79 8.40
CA ALA A 19 -8.13 1.33 9.34
C ALA A 19 -7.01 2.07 8.61
N HIS A 20 -6.44 3.06 9.29
CA HIS A 20 -5.25 3.77 8.83
C HIS A 20 -4.11 3.50 9.80
N ALA A 21 -2.94 3.22 9.24
CA ALA A 21 -1.73 2.96 10.00
C ALA A 21 -0.52 3.66 9.39
N VAL A 22 0.56 3.73 10.18
CA VAL A 22 1.85 4.25 9.77
C VAL A 22 2.92 3.25 10.19
N TYR A 23 3.87 2.97 9.31
CA TYR A 23 5.01 2.09 9.56
C TYR A 23 6.31 2.81 9.26
N ASP A 24 7.24 2.87 10.21
CA ASP A 24 8.52 3.58 10.05
C ASP A 24 9.72 2.66 9.70
N GLY A 25 9.45 1.37 9.50
CA GLY A 25 10.47 0.33 9.28
C GLY A 25 10.78 -0.49 10.54
N GLU A 26 10.32 -0.05 11.71
CA GLU A 26 10.47 -0.78 12.97
C GLU A 26 9.12 -0.91 13.69
N ARG A 27 8.36 0.19 13.80
CA ARG A 27 7.12 0.29 14.54
C ARG A 27 5.93 0.48 13.63
N LEU A 28 4.89 -0.32 13.86
CA LEU A 28 3.59 -0.20 13.23
C LEU A 28 2.60 0.47 14.18
N VAL A 29 2.12 1.65 13.81
CA VAL A 29 1.14 2.42 14.58
C VAL A 29 -0.21 2.39 13.86
N ILE A 30 -1.20 1.74 14.46
CA ILE A 30 -2.59 1.79 13.99
C ILE A 30 -3.27 3.02 14.59
N ALA A 31 -3.42 4.05 13.75
CA ALA A 31 -3.82 5.39 14.16
C ALA A 31 -5.34 5.58 14.20
N SER A 32 -6.07 5.00 13.25
CA SER A 32 -7.53 5.10 13.22
C SER A 32 -8.19 3.83 12.72
N MET A 33 -9.39 3.57 13.22
CA MET A 33 -10.23 2.47 12.75
C MET A 33 -11.70 2.88 12.83
N SER A 34 -12.43 2.60 11.76
CA SER A 34 -13.84 2.99 11.65
C SER A 34 -14.67 1.89 10.98
N PRO A 35 -15.87 1.59 11.50
CA PRO A 35 -16.80 0.69 10.83
C PRO A 35 -17.31 1.33 9.53
N ILE A 36 -17.51 0.51 8.52
CA ILE A 36 -18.21 0.88 7.29
C ILE A 36 -19.67 0.48 7.46
N VAL A 37 -20.55 1.48 7.54
CA VAL A 37 -21.97 1.33 7.88
C VAL A 37 -22.84 1.80 6.72
N GLY A 38 -24.02 1.20 6.57
CA GLY A 38 -24.99 1.56 5.53
C GLY A 38 -25.07 0.52 4.41
N MET A 39 -25.92 0.83 3.43
CA MET A 39 -26.13 -0.03 2.26
C MET A 39 -24.94 0.05 1.31
N PHE A 40 -24.70 -0.99 0.51
CA PHE A 40 -23.56 -1.06 -0.41
C PHE A 40 -23.38 0.22 -1.26
N ASN A 41 -24.44 0.69 -1.91
CA ASN A 41 -24.40 1.88 -2.75
C ASN A 41 -24.12 3.18 -1.99
N SER A 42 -24.32 3.23 -0.66
CA SER A 42 -24.09 4.46 0.10
C SER A 42 -22.63 4.69 0.45
N TRP A 43 -21.81 3.63 0.50
CA TRP A 43 -20.40 3.73 0.86
C TRP A 43 -19.44 3.34 -0.26
N ARG A 44 -19.87 2.57 -1.28
CA ARG A 44 -19.01 2.06 -2.36
C ARG A 44 -18.21 3.17 -3.05
N ASP A 45 -18.88 4.14 -3.65
CA ASP A 45 -18.22 5.16 -4.48
C ASP A 45 -17.33 6.07 -3.64
N GLY A 46 -17.75 6.37 -2.41
CA GLY A 46 -16.94 7.12 -1.45
C GLY A 46 -15.66 6.37 -1.05
N LEU A 47 -15.75 5.05 -0.89
CA LEU A 47 -14.61 4.21 -0.53
C LEU A 47 -13.64 4.03 -1.70
N ILE A 48 -14.14 3.87 -2.93
CA ILE A 48 -13.32 3.84 -4.15
C ILE A 48 -12.53 5.16 -4.28
N LYS A 49 -13.22 6.30 -4.12
CA LYS A 49 -12.57 7.61 -4.16
C LYS A 49 -11.48 7.75 -3.09
N GLU A 50 -11.74 7.30 -1.86
CA GLU A 50 -10.75 7.32 -0.77
C GLU A 50 -9.52 6.44 -1.10
N VAL A 51 -9.75 5.26 -1.68
CA VAL A 51 -8.68 4.34 -2.13
C VAL A 51 -7.79 5.01 -3.19
N GLU A 52 -8.39 5.60 -4.22
CA GLU A 52 -7.67 6.28 -5.30
C GLU A 52 -6.91 7.52 -4.79
N GLU A 53 -7.51 8.29 -3.88
CA GLU A 53 -6.85 9.42 -3.23
C GLU A 53 -5.66 8.99 -2.38
N CYS A 54 -5.73 7.84 -1.69
CA CYS A 54 -4.62 7.32 -0.89
C CYS A 54 -3.50 6.77 -1.79
N LYS A 55 -3.85 6.02 -2.84
CA LYS A 55 -2.89 5.52 -3.83
C LYS A 55 -2.13 6.65 -4.52
N SER A 56 -2.82 7.70 -4.96
CA SER A 56 -2.18 8.85 -5.61
C SER A 56 -1.22 9.62 -4.68
N LYS A 57 -1.41 9.53 -3.36
CA LYS A 57 -0.49 10.04 -2.33
C LYS A 57 0.65 9.07 -1.99
N GLY A 58 0.74 7.92 -2.66
CA GLY A 58 1.77 6.91 -2.44
C GLY A 58 1.58 6.08 -1.17
N TRP A 59 0.34 5.93 -0.68
CA TRP A 59 0.04 5.06 0.46
C TRP A 59 -0.02 3.60 0.00
N ILE A 60 0.32 2.68 0.90
CA ILE A 60 -0.01 1.26 0.72
C ILE A 60 -1.51 1.12 0.97
N VAL A 61 -2.24 0.58 -0.01
CA VAL A 61 -3.69 0.37 0.10
C VAL A 61 -4.01 -1.10 -0.13
N ILE A 62 -4.46 -1.78 0.93
CA ILE A 62 -4.86 -3.19 0.87
C ILE A 62 -6.36 -3.32 1.06
N VAL A 63 -7.01 -4.05 0.17
CA VAL A 63 -8.44 -4.33 0.23
C VAL A 63 -8.67 -5.83 0.29
N GLU A 64 -9.36 -6.26 1.34
CA GLU A 64 -9.83 -7.62 1.50
C GLU A 64 -11.32 -7.70 1.08
N GLU A 65 -11.54 -8.16 -0.14
CA GLU A 65 -12.86 -8.26 -0.77
C GLU A 65 -12.89 -9.41 -1.79
N ARG A 66 -13.98 -10.18 -1.86
CA ARG A 66 -14.15 -11.26 -2.85
C ARG A 66 -14.85 -10.83 -4.15
N THR A 67 -15.57 -9.72 -4.11
CA THR A 67 -16.47 -9.25 -5.18
C THR A 67 -15.84 -8.27 -6.16
N ASP A 68 -14.59 -7.85 -5.90
CA ASP A 68 -13.77 -7.01 -6.78
C ASP A 68 -14.33 -5.61 -7.12
N PHE A 69 -15.32 -5.11 -6.37
CA PHE A 69 -15.89 -3.79 -6.62
C PHE A 69 -15.00 -2.64 -6.14
N VAL A 70 -14.25 -2.86 -5.06
CA VAL A 70 -13.32 -1.92 -4.45
C VAL A 70 -11.88 -2.43 -4.61
N ALA A 71 -11.68 -3.75 -4.52
CA ALA A 71 -10.37 -4.38 -4.65
C ALA A 71 -9.70 -4.12 -6.01
N SER A 72 -10.46 -3.97 -7.09
CA SER A 72 -9.94 -3.59 -8.42
C SER A 72 -9.20 -2.24 -8.46
N HIS A 73 -9.40 -1.38 -7.45
CA HIS A 73 -8.72 -0.09 -7.31
C HIS A 73 -7.50 -0.14 -6.38
N ALA A 74 -7.20 -1.28 -5.74
CA ALA A 74 -6.17 -1.42 -4.72
C ALA A 74 -5.39 -2.75 -4.83
N THR A 75 -4.47 -3.00 -3.91
CA THR A 75 -3.89 -4.35 -3.77
C THR A 75 -4.92 -5.25 -3.07
N GLN A 76 -5.44 -6.24 -3.78
CA GLN A 76 -6.30 -7.26 -3.20
C GLN A 76 -5.47 -8.21 -2.33
N TYR A 77 -5.92 -8.45 -1.10
CA TYR A 77 -5.32 -9.46 -0.23
C TYR A 77 -6.40 -10.16 0.59
N LEU A 78 -6.56 -11.46 0.38
CA LEU A 78 -7.49 -12.28 1.15
C LEU A 78 -6.69 -13.07 2.19
N LEU A 79 -7.03 -12.89 3.47
CA LEU A 79 -6.41 -13.67 4.55
C LEU A 79 -6.70 -15.17 4.41
N GLU A 80 -7.82 -15.52 3.78
CA GLU A 80 -8.25 -16.92 3.62
C GLU A 80 -7.59 -17.63 2.44
N ASP A 81 -6.87 -16.91 1.58
CA ASP A 81 -6.13 -17.51 0.47
C ASP A 81 -4.94 -18.33 0.99
N MET A 82 -4.54 -19.31 0.19
CA MET A 82 -3.39 -20.17 0.46
C MET A 82 -2.14 -19.54 -0.16
N ASN A 83 -1.07 -19.48 0.62
CA ASN A 83 0.25 -19.06 0.17
C ASN A 83 0.99 -20.20 -0.56
N ASP A 84 2.20 -19.90 -1.04
CA ASP A 84 3.06 -20.86 -1.76
C ASP A 84 3.48 -22.08 -0.91
N GLU A 85 3.44 -21.95 0.42
CA GLU A 85 3.71 -23.03 1.38
C GLU A 85 2.47 -23.87 1.70
N ASN A 86 1.37 -23.67 0.97
CA ASN A 86 0.08 -24.32 1.19
C ASN A 86 -0.45 -24.10 2.62
N ARG A 87 -0.23 -22.89 3.14
CA ARG A 87 -0.73 -22.39 4.42
C ARG A 87 -1.59 -21.15 4.15
N SER A 88 -2.64 -20.96 4.94
CA SER A 88 -3.46 -19.75 4.80
C SER A 88 -2.65 -18.50 5.16
N ASN A 89 -2.76 -17.45 4.34
CA ASN A 89 -2.20 -16.11 4.56
C ASN A 89 -2.51 -15.58 5.98
N TYR A 90 -3.65 -15.98 6.53
CA TYR A 90 -4.08 -15.68 7.88
C TYR A 90 -3.04 -16.08 8.94
N PHE A 91 -2.42 -17.25 8.78
CA PHE A 91 -1.46 -17.75 9.75
C PHE A 91 -0.13 -16.99 9.71
N ASP A 92 0.31 -16.57 8.53
CA ASP A 92 1.52 -15.74 8.39
C ASP A 92 1.28 -14.35 8.98
N ALA A 93 0.10 -13.77 8.73
CA ALA A 93 -0.30 -12.52 9.36
C ALA A 93 -0.32 -12.60 10.89
N LEU A 94 -0.75 -13.74 11.46
CA LEU A 94 -0.69 -13.98 12.90
C LEU A 94 0.75 -14.14 13.41
N ASP A 95 1.60 -14.87 12.71
CA ASP A 95 3.00 -15.02 13.09
C ASP A 95 3.71 -13.66 13.14
N TRP A 96 3.50 -12.81 12.12
CA TRP A 96 4.02 -11.44 12.09
C TRP A 96 3.40 -10.56 13.18
N TYR A 97 2.10 -10.69 13.43
CA TYR A 97 1.41 -9.93 14.47
C TYR A 97 2.02 -10.23 15.85
N PHE A 98 2.20 -11.52 16.20
CA PHE A 98 2.80 -11.90 17.47
C PHE A 98 4.27 -11.51 17.54
N ALA A 99 5.02 -11.61 16.44
CA ALA A 99 6.40 -11.13 16.42
C ALA A 99 6.51 -9.63 16.71
N LEU A 100 5.68 -8.79 16.08
CA LEU A 100 5.65 -7.36 16.35
C LEU A 100 5.15 -7.03 17.76
N GLN A 101 4.20 -7.81 18.27
CA GLN A 101 3.68 -7.63 19.62
C GLN A 101 4.73 -7.99 20.68
N ASP A 102 5.43 -9.11 20.52
CA ASP A 102 6.46 -9.59 21.45
C ASP A 102 7.67 -8.65 21.47
N MET A 103 7.95 -7.95 20.36
CA MET A 103 8.95 -6.89 20.25
C MET A 103 8.46 -5.51 20.70
N GLU A 104 7.20 -5.39 21.16
CA GLU A 104 6.55 -4.11 21.51
C GLU A 104 6.53 -3.06 20.38
N ASN A 105 6.65 -3.51 19.14
CA ASN A 105 6.68 -2.69 17.93
C ASN A 105 5.31 -2.48 17.30
N LEU A 106 4.27 -3.16 17.81
CA LEU A 106 2.88 -2.93 17.42
C LEU A 106 2.18 -1.98 18.41
N ILE A 107 1.84 -0.78 17.94
CA ILE A 107 1.15 0.24 18.72
C ILE A 107 -0.27 0.39 18.19
N ILE A 108 -1.26 0.01 19.01
CA ILE A 108 -2.68 0.24 18.73
C ILE A 108 -3.15 1.40 19.62
N HIS A 109 -3.73 2.44 19.01
CA HIS A 109 -4.25 3.59 19.77
C HIS A 109 -5.26 3.13 20.83
N GLN A 110 -5.33 3.85 21.97
CA GLN A 110 -6.10 3.44 23.15
C GLN A 110 -7.57 3.14 22.84
N ASP A 111 -8.19 3.95 21.97
CA ASP A 111 -9.58 3.79 21.54
C ASP A 111 -9.87 2.49 20.78
N TYR A 112 -8.82 1.81 20.30
CA TYR A 112 -8.90 0.62 19.46
C TYR A 112 -8.31 -0.63 20.12
N GLN A 113 -7.93 -0.57 21.40
CA GLN A 113 -7.36 -1.71 22.13
C GLN A 113 -8.30 -2.93 22.19
N GLN A 114 -9.61 -2.71 22.06
CA GLN A 114 -10.60 -3.78 21.93
C GLN A 114 -10.37 -4.71 20.72
N TYR A 115 -9.58 -4.27 19.73
CA TYR A 115 -9.22 -5.04 18.56
C TYR A 115 -7.83 -5.71 18.67
N GLN A 116 -7.19 -5.62 19.84
CA GLN A 116 -5.96 -6.35 20.11
C GLN A 116 -6.24 -7.85 20.21
N ILE A 117 -5.44 -8.66 19.51
CA ILE A 117 -5.55 -10.11 19.52
C ILE A 117 -4.74 -10.62 20.73
N ARG A 118 -5.40 -11.39 21.61
CA ARG A 118 -4.81 -11.94 22.83
C ARG A 118 -4.82 -13.47 22.82
N THR A 119 -3.72 -14.07 23.26
CA THR A 119 -3.54 -15.52 23.48
C THR A 119 -3.50 -15.82 24.99
N GLY A 120 -3.99 -16.99 25.41
CA GLY A 120 -3.71 -17.56 26.74
C GLY A 120 -4.53 -17.10 27.98
N GLY A 121 -5.55 -16.23 27.87
CA GLY A 121 -6.43 -15.85 29.00
C GLY A 121 -7.95 -15.75 28.71
N GLU A 122 -8.73 -15.20 29.64
CA GLU A 122 -10.14 -14.81 29.42
C GLU A 122 -10.25 -13.77 28.30
N GLY A 123 -11.16 -14.00 27.34
CA GLY A 123 -11.28 -13.18 26.12
C GLY A 123 -10.37 -13.60 24.96
N GLN A 124 -9.77 -14.79 25.03
CA GLN A 124 -9.04 -15.41 23.93
C GLN A 124 -9.87 -15.51 22.66
N LYS A 125 -9.31 -14.99 21.57
CA LYS A 125 -9.86 -15.16 20.22
C LYS A 125 -9.02 -16.11 19.35
N VAL A 126 -7.79 -16.39 19.80
CA VAL A 126 -6.84 -17.25 19.12
C VAL A 126 -6.12 -18.12 20.17
N GLU A 127 -6.21 -19.44 20.03
CA GLU A 127 -5.35 -20.39 20.74
C GLU A 127 -4.10 -20.66 19.91
N LYS A 128 -2.91 -20.43 20.48
CA LYS A 128 -1.62 -20.76 19.85
C LYS A 128 -1.17 -22.12 20.39
N LYS A 129 -1.10 -23.13 19.52
CA LYS A 129 -0.51 -24.45 19.80
C LYS A 129 0.72 -24.62 18.93
N GLN A 130 1.66 -25.46 19.36
CA GLN A 130 2.76 -25.89 18.51
C GLN A 130 2.51 -27.32 18.08
N ASP A 131 2.68 -27.59 16.79
CA ASP A 131 2.71 -28.93 16.23
C ASP A 131 4.00 -29.66 16.66
N ASP A 132 4.05 -30.98 16.47
CA ASP A 132 5.23 -31.84 16.75
C ASP A 132 6.46 -31.44 15.92
N LYS A 133 6.25 -30.64 14.86
CA LYS A 133 7.30 -30.05 14.00
C LYS A 133 7.71 -28.63 14.41
N GLY A 134 7.24 -28.14 15.57
CA GLY A 134 7.55 -26.80 16.11
C GLY A 134 6.82 -25.64 15.41
N ARG A 135 5.82 -25.92 14.57
CA ARG A 135 5.06 -24.88 13.84
C ARG A 135 3.90 -24.36 14.68
N SER A 136 3.65 -23.06 14.64
CA SER A 136 2.49 -22.46 15.27
C SER A 136 1.21 -22.85 14.52
N ILE A 137 0.33 -23.59 15.20
CA ILE A 137 -1.05 -23.85 14.80
C ILE A 137 -1.93 -22.89 15.59
N TYR A 138 -2.78 -22.15 14.88
CA TYR A 138 -3.72 -21.22 15.50
C TYR A 138 -5.15 -21.76 15.39
N SER A 139 -5.86 -21.84 16.52
CA SER A 139 -7.31 -22.08 16.53
C SER A 139 -8.01 -20.75 16.78
N VAL A 140 -8.75 -20.28 15.78
CA VAL A 140 -9.43 -18.97 15.82
C VAL A 140 -10.91 -19.20 16.01
N ASP A 141 -11.52 -18.46 16.94
CA ASP A 141 -12.97 -18.36 16.98
C ASP A 141 -13.47 -17.39 15.90
N TRP A 142 -13.74 -17.95 14.72
CA TRP A 142 -14.23 -17.21 13.55
C TRP A 142 -15.54 -16.44 13.79
N LYS A 143 -16.33 -16.81 14.81
CA LYS A 143 -17.57 -16.10 15.14
C LYS A 143 -17.31 -14.78 15.85
N SER A 144 -16.25 -14.69 16.65
CA SER A 144 -15.88 -13.46 17.36
C SER A 144 -14.86 -12.61 16.60
N PHE A 145 -14.28 -13.13 15.52
CA PHE A 145 -13.37 -12.44 14.62
C PHE A 145 -14.13 -11.65 13.54
N HIS A 146 -14.14 -10.33 13.65
CA HIS A 146 -14.85 -9.43 12.73
C HIS A 146 -13.87 -8.49 12.00
N GLY A 147 -14.37 -7.64 11.11
CA GLY A 147 -13.54 -6.79 10.22
C GLY A 147 -12.50 -5.94 10.93
N GLY A 148 -12.79 -5.39 12.12
CA GLY A 148 -11.77 -4.67 12.89
C GLY A 148 -10.49 -5.49 13.20
N PHE A 149 -10.62 -6.75 13.63
CA PHE A 149 -9.46 -7.62 13.87
C PHE A 149 -8.76 -7.98 12.56
N ARG A 150 -9.52 -8.16 11.48
CA ARG A 150 -8.95 -8.40 10.14
C ARG A 150 -8.16 -7.20 9.65
N CYS A 151 -8.65 -5.97 9.85
CA CYS A 151 -7.92 -4.75 9.56
C CYS A 151 -6.59 -4.69 10.34
N VAL A 152 -6.55 -5.10 11.61
CA VAL A 152 -5.28 -5.16 12.36
C VAL A 152 -4.29 -6.10 11.68
N LEU A 153 -4.74 -7.30 11.29
CA LEU A 153 -3.88 -8.25 10.56
C LEU A 153 -3.45 -7.71 9.19
N LEU A 154 -4.35 -7.07 8.45
CA LEU A 154 -4.02 -6.45 7.15
C LEU A 154 -3.01 -5.31 7.30
N CYS A 155 -3.04 -4.55 8.40
CA CYS A 155 -2.02 -3.53 8.69
C CYS A 155 -0.65 -4.17 8.89
N VAL A 156 -0.59 -5.31 9.59
CA VAL A 156 0.65 -6.07 9.78
C VAL A 156 1.14 -6.62 8.44
N VAL A 157 0.26 -7.20 7.64
CA VAL A 157 0.58 -7.66 6.28
C VAL A 157 1.13 -6.51 5.45
N ALA A 158 0.51 -5.33 5.46
CA ALA A 158 0.98 -4.15 4.74
C ALA A 158 2.34 -3.62 5.21
N ALA A 159 2.73 -3.88 6.46
CA ALA A 159 4.03 -3.49 6.99
C ALA A 159 5.14 -4.48 6.60
N MET A 160 4.80 -5.77 6.49
CA MET A 160 5.77 -6.84 6.22
C MET A 160 5.89 -7.13 4.72
N TYR A 161 4.75 -7.20 4.05
CA TYR A 161 4.65 -7.19 2.60
C TYR A 161 4.67 -5.73 2.20
N GLU A 162 5.77 -5.25 1.61
CA GLU A 162 5.74 -3.99 0.88
C GLU A 162 5.19 -4.32 -0.51
N PRO A 163 3.86 -4.29 -0.76
CA PRO A 163 3.37 -4.42 -2.12
C PRO A 163 4.03 -3.33 -2.93
N ILE A 164 4.62 -3.70 -4.05
CA ILE A 164 5.46 -2.79 -4.80
C ILE A 164 4.60 -1.60 -5.22
N SER A 165 4.77 -0.48 -4.53
CA SER A 165 3.94 0.69 -4.77
C SER A 165 4.15 1.18 -6.19
N GLU A 166 3.13 1.71 -6.85
CA GLU A 166 3.31 2.37 -8.15
C GLU A 166 4.38 3.47 -8.06
N ARG A 167 4.58 4.09 -6.89
CA ARG A 167 5.72 4.99 -6.63
C ARG A 167 7.06 4.26 -6.76
N PHE A 168 7.22 3.09 -6.15
CA PHE A 168 8.43 2.29 -6.27
C PHE A 168 8.62 1.82 -7.71
N LEU A 169 7.57 1.34 -8.39
CA LEU A 169 7.62 0.96 -9.81
C LEU A 169 8.01 2.17 -10.68
N ASN A 170 7.43 3.34 -10.44
CA ASN A 170 7.75 4.60 -11.13
C ASN A 170 9.16 5.11 -10.82
N ALA A 171 9.68 4.87 -9.61
CA ALA A 171 11.05 5.19 -9.22
C ALA A 171 12.08 4.19 -9.78
N MET A 172 11.71 2.91 -9.89
CA MET A 172 12.55 1.82 -10.42
C MET A 172 12.63 1.84 -11.95
N TRP A 173 11.49 1.98 -12.62
CA TRP A 173 11.47 2.07 -14.08
C TRP A 173 11.79 3.45 -14.59
N GLY A 174 11.81 4.45 -13.69
CA GLY A 174 11.83 5.84 -14.07
C GLY A 174 10.61 6.11 -14.93
N ASN A 175 9.65 6.88 -14.42
CA ASN A 175 9.13 7.88 -15.32
C ASN A 175 10.34 8.74 -15.74
N THR A 176 10.99 8.31 -16.84
CA THR A 176 11.12 9.15 -18.01
C THR A 176 9.71 9.72 -18.16
N ALA A 177 9.44 10.82 -17.44
CA ALA A 177 8.56 11.79 -17.99
C ALA A 177 9.15 11.94 -19.39
N VAL A 178 8.44 11.40 -20.37
CA VAL A 178 8.45 12.00 -21.67
C VAL A 178 7.93 13.39 -21.33
N GLU A 179 8.84 14.28 -20.90
CA GLU A 179 8.76 15.64 -21.33
C GLU A 179 8.38 15.48 -22.79
N GLU A 180 7.26 16.06 -23.19
CA GLU A 180 7.02 16.32 -24.59
C GLU A 180 8.15 17.26 -25.05
N GLU A 181 9.39 16.76 -25.09
CA GLU A 181 10.48 17.27 -25.89
C GLU A 181 10.02 16.98 -27.31
N ASP A 182 9.30 17.96 -27.84
CA ASP A 182 9.22 18.34 -29.24
C ASP A 182 9.49 17.15 -30.17
N SER A 183 8.46 16.33 -30.36
CA SER A 183 8.47 15.11 -31.19
C SER A 183 8.69 15.39 -32.68
N ASP A 184 9.08 16.62 -33.05
CA ASP A 184 9.50 16.97 -34.39
C ASP A 184 11.04 17.10 -34.48
N PRO A 185 11.77 16.02 -34.84
CA PRO A 185 13.22 16.06 -35.04
C PRO A 185 13.66 17.05 -36.14
N ARG A 186 12.73 17.60 -36.93
CA ARG A 186 13.02 18.63 -37.93
C ARG A 186 13.22 20.02 -37.31
N ARG A 187 12.65 20.30 -36.14
CA ARG A 187 12.81 21.60 -35.47
C ARG A 187 14.23 21.83 -34.98
N ARG A 188 14.80 20.84 -34.27
CA ARG A 188 16.22 20.84 -33.85
C ARG A 188 17.17 20.96 -35.03
N LEU A 189 16.86 20.30 -36.16
CA LEU A 189 17.69 20.39 -37.36
C LEU A 189 17.64 21.81 -37.98
N ASN A 190 16.45 22.41 -38.06
CA ASN A 190 16.26 23.76 -38.60
C ASN A 190 16.91 24.84 -37.74
N GLU A 191 16.90 24.70 -36.41
CA GLU A 191 17.58 25.62 -35.49
C GLU A 191 19.11 25.58 -35.67
N VAL A 192 19.69 24.38 -35.82
CA VAL A 192 21.13 24.22 -36.10
C VAL A 192 21.52 24.80 -37.46
N PHE A 193 20.64 24.71 -38.47
CA PHE A 193 20.88 25.33 -39.77
C PHE A 193 20.76 26.86 -39.73
N GLN A 194 19.79 27.40 -38.97
CA GLN A 194 19.63 28.85 -38.81
C GLN A 194 20.78 29.50 -38.05
N ASP A 195 21.31 28.82 -37.04
CA ASP A 195 22.45 29.31 -36.25
C ASP A 195 23.75 29.31 -37.08
N ARG A 196 23.92 28.34 -37.98
CA ARG A 196 25.05 28.28 -38.92
C ARG A 196 24.97 29.33 -40.03
N SER A 197 23.78 29.64 -40.55
CA SER A 197 23.61 30.74 -41.53
C SER A 197 23.92 32.11 -40.92
N SER A 198 23.54 32.31 -39.66
CA SER A 198 23.79 33.56 -38.93
C SER A 198 25.28 33.77 -38.65
N GLN A 199 26.02 32.70 -38.32
CA GLN A 199 27.48 32.77 -38.12
C GLN A 199 28.26 32.98 -39.44
N HIS A 200 27.75 32.50 -40.57
CA HIS A 200 28.39 32.70 -41.88
C HIS A 200 28.24 34.16 -42.38
N GLU A 201 27.11 34.82 -42.12
CA GLU A 201 26.93 36.24 -42.46
C GLU A 201 27.79 37.17 -41.59
N ILE A 202 27.96 36.87 -40.30
CA ILE A 202 28.79 37.67 -39.38
C ILE A 202 30.29 37.57 -39.76
N THR A 203 30.73 36.41 -40.26
CA THR A 203 32.13 36.21 -40.69
C THR A 203 32.45 36.92 -42.01
N LEU A 204 31.46 37.05 -42.92
CA LEU A 204 31.61 37.79 -44.18
C LEU A 204 31.53 39.32 -44.02
N MET A 205 30.87 39.82 -42.98
CA MET A 205 30.85 41.26 -42.67
C MET A 205 32.15 41.76 -42.01
N ASN A 206 32.80 40.95 -41.16
CA ASN A 206 34.06 41.34 -40.51
C ASN A 206 35.29 41.32 -41.45
N SER A 207 35.20 40.68 -42.61
CA SER A 207 36.29 40.65 -43.61
C SER A 207 36.25 41.80 -44.62
N ARG A 208 35.20 42.65 -44.59
CA ARG A 208 35.07 43.83 -45.45
C ARG A 208 35.30 45.17 -44.73
N GLY A 209 35.67 45.14 -43.45
CA GLY A 209 35.76 46.32 -42.57
C GLY A 209 37.14 46.69 -42.05
N GLN A 210 38.23 46.13 -42.59
CA GLN A 210 39.60 46.57 -42.27
C GLN A 210 40.27 47.16 -43.51
N ILE A 211 40.21 48.49 -43.61
CA ILE A 211 41.17 49.33 -44.34
C ILE A 211 42.19 49.81 -43.32
#